data_AF-A0A8B6H5T6-F1
#
_entry.id   AF-A0A8B6H5T6-F1
#
_cell.length_a   1.000
_cell.length_b   1.000
_cell.length_c   1.000
_cell.angle_alpha   90.00
_cell.angle_beta   90.00
_cell.angle_gamma   90.00
#
_symmetry.space_group_name_H-M   'P 1'
#
loop_
_entity.id
_entity.type
_entity.pdbx_description
1 polymer ?
#
loop_
_entity_poly.entity_id
_entity_poly.type
_entity_poly.pdbx_seq_one_letter_code
_entity_poly.pdbx_strand_id
1 'polypeptide(L)'
;MHYNSYHILYFSFILLSVFLLHWVNSILTYCKVVYAGIPKILFVATHKDKIPVEDVETRRALLYSEVEELFKDHEGRNHLVLDKQIFVNATDKGDHEIETLKKAITELTFDHPCWGERMPNAWVPLELEIAELVAAGKQILSLDEVEELNAISKVSVLDLEQLPHFLHFQHSLGKIVYFDTQHLRDYVIINPLLMVEVMRSFVTGIYVNTRCNLLLTMLSFVK
;
A
#
# COMPACT_ATOMS: atom_id res chain seq x y z
N MET A 1 -29.56 36.55 10.65
CA MET A 1 -28.25 36.12 10.12
C MET A 1 -28.15 34.60 10.14
N HIS A 2 -28.93 33.87 9.34
CA HIS A 2 -28.90 32.40 9.27
C HIS A 2 -28.50 31.85 7.88
N TYR A 3 -28.19 32.71 6.92
CA TYR A 3 -27.93 32.31 5.53
C TYR A 3 -26.49 31.84 5.25
N ASN A 4 -25.52 32.19 6.11
CA ASN A 4 -24.10 31.91 5.86
C ASN A 4 -23.67 30.49 6.25
N SER A 5 -24.28 29.87 7.26
CA SER A 5 -23.86 28.54 7.72
C SER A 5 -24.25 27.43 6.74
N TYR A 6 -25.43 27.52 6.10
CA TYR A 6 -25.88 26.52 5.13
C TYR A 6 -25.05 26.54 3.84
N HIS A 7 -24.65 27.72 3.35
CA HIS A 7 -23.84 27.83 2.14
C HIS A 7 -22.41 27.30 2.32
N ILE A 8 -21.80 27.51 3.48
CA ILE A 8 -20.46 27.00 3.79
C ILE A 8 -20.48 25.47 3.95
N LEU A 9 -21.49 24.92 4.63
CA LEU A 9 -21.66 23.47 4.78
C LEU A 9 -21.97 22.80 3.44
N TYR A 10 -22.81 23.40 2.59
CA TYR A 10 -23.16 22.87 1.27
C TYR A 10 -21.98 22.91 0.28
N PHE A 11 -21.18 23.99 0.29
CA PHE A 11 -19.96 24.07 -0.51
C PHE A 11 -18.89 23.08 -0.03
N SER A 12 -18.76 22.91 1.29
CA SER A 12 -17.89 21.88 1.89
C SER A 12 -18.34 20.47 1.51
N PHE A 13 -19.65 20.22 1.40
CA PHE A 13 -20.21 18.92 1.04
C PHE A 13 -19.95 18.58 -0.45
N ILE A 14 -20.16 19.53 -1.36
CA ILE A 14 -19.88 19.33 -2.80
C ILE A 14 -18.40 18.99 -3.01
N LEU A 15 -17.48 19.72 -2.38
CA LEU A 15 -16.05 19.44 -2.49
C LEU A 15 -15.68 18.06 -1.92
N LEU A 16 -16.28 17.69 -0.78
CA LEU A 16 -16.10 16.37 -0.18
C LEU A 16 -16.60 15.26 -1.12
N SER A 17 -17.79 15.40 -1.71
CA SER A 17 -18.34 14.41 -2.63
C SER A 17 -17.48 14.20 -3.88
N VAL A 18 -16.98 15.28 -4.49
CA VAL A 18 -16.10 15.21 -5.67
C VAL A 18 -14.78 14.54 -5.32
N PHE A 19 -14.20 14.88 -4.17
CA PHE A 19 -12.97 14.29 -3.70
C PHE A 19 -13.12 12.80 -3.41
N LEU A 20 -14.18 12.40 -2.71
CA LEU A 20 -14.45 10.99 -2.39
C LEU A 20 -14.72 10.17 -3.66
N LEU A 21 -15.54 10.68 -4.58
CA LEU A 21 -15.78 10.03 -5.87
C LEU A 21 -14.47 9.86 -6.65
N HIS A 22 -13.62 10.89 -6.67
CA HIS A 22 -12.32 10.81 -7.35
C HIS A 22 -11.44 9.70 -6.78
N TRP A 23 -11.29 9.61 -5.46
CA TRP A 23 -10.45 8.59 -4.83
C TRP A 23 -10.99 7.19 -5.01
N VAL A 24 -12.30 6.98 -4.81
CA VAL A 24 -12.91 5.68 -5.03
C VAL A 24 -12.72 5.25 -6.48
N ASN A 25 -13.02 6.12 -7.46
CA ASN A 25 -12.82 5.80 -8.87
C ASN A 25 -11.35 5.54 -9.24
N SER A 26 -10.43 6.27 -8.62
CA SER A 26 -8.99 6.04 -8.82
C SER A 26 -8.58 4.67 -8.31
N ILE A 27 -8.96 4.31 -7.08
CA ILE A 27 -8.68 2.99 -6.51
C ILE A 27 -9.25 1.89 -7.41
N LEU A 28 -10.51 2.02 -7.83
CA LEU A 28 -11.13 1.05 -8.74
C LEU A 28 -10.37 0.96 -10.06
N THR A 29 -9.95 2.08 -10.64
CA THR A 29 -9.22 2.10 -11.92
C THR A 29 -7.87 1.38 -11.81
N TYR A 30 -7.09 1.66 -10.76
CA TYR A 30 -5.75 1.09 -10.60
C TYR A 30 -5.75 -0.34 -10.05
N CYS A 31 -6.79 -0.74 -9.30
CA CYS A 31 -6.91 -2.07 -8.72
C CYS A 31 -7.75 -3.04 -9.55
N LYS A 32 -8.42 -2.59 -10.64
CA LYS A 32 -9.22 -3.44 -11.55
C LYS A 32 -8.41 -4.57 -12.22
N VAL A 33 -7.08 -4.51 -12.19
CA VAL A 33 -6.16 -5.42 -12.90
C VAL A 33 -5.70 -6.61 -12.06
N VAL A 34 -6.08 -6.70 -10.78
CA VAL A 34 -5.58 -7.79 -9.92
C VAL A 34 -6.43 -9.04 -10.10
N TYR A 35 -5.80 -10.15 -10.55
CA TYR A 35 -6.39 -11.50 -10.58
C TYR A 35 -6.93 -11.98 -9.21
N ALA A 36 -6.51 -11.30 -8.13
CA ALA A 36 -6.83 -11.57 -6.73
C ALA A 36 -8.20 -11.06 -6.24
N GLY A 37 -9.02 -10.46 -7.10
CA GLY A 37 -10.39 -10.06 -6.78
C GLY A 37 -10.60 -8.56 -6.54
N ILE A 38 -11.74 -8.27 -5.90
CA ILE A 38 -12.33 -6.94 -5.78
C ILE A 38 -11.70 -6.19 -4.59
N PRO A 39 -11.07 -5.00 -4.77
CA PRO A 39 -10.45 -4.28 -3.66
C PRO A 39 -11.51 -3.86 -2.64
N LYS A 40 -11.28 -4.14 -1.36
CA LYS A 40 -12.07 -3.57 -0.26
C LYS A 40 -11.48 -2.22 0.14
N ILE A 41 -12.34 -1.22 0.29
CA ILE A 41 -11.98 0.15 0.62
C ILE A 41 -12.55 0.45 2.00
N LEU A 42 -11.69 0.46 3.01
CA LEU A 42 -12.08 0.85 4.37
C LEU A 42 -12.12 2.38 4.46
N PHE A 43 -13.31 2.93 4.66
CA PHE A 43 -13.46 4.36 4.90
C PHE A 43 -13.16 4.68 6.37
N VAL A 44 -12.30 5.68 6.60
CA VAL A 44 -11.90 6.11 7.94
C VAL A 44 -11.99 7.62 8.01
N ALA A 45 -12.87 8.12 8.87
CA ALA A 45 -12.92 9.53 9.19
C ALA A 45 -11.78 9.88 10.17
N THR A 46 -11.12 11.02 9.97
CA THR A 46 -10.00 11.49 10.80
C THR A 46 -10.28 12.88 11.34
N HIS A 47 -9.45 13.35 12.27
CA HIS A 47 -9.59 14.65 12.94
C HIS A 47 -10.77 14.72 13.92
N LYS A 48 -11.08 13.60 14.60
CA LYS A 48 -12.09 13.59 15.67
C LYS A 48 -11.81 14.63 16.76
N ASP A 49 -10.55 14.94 17.02
CA ASP A 49 -10.10 15.98 17.97
C ASP A 49 -10.54 17.41 17.60
N LYS A 50 -10.96 17.64 16.35
CA LYS A 50 -11.43 18.95 15.88
C LYS A 50 -12.92 19.17 16.08
N ILE A 51 -13.63 18.19 16.64
CA ILE A 51 -15.08 18.24 16.87
C ILE A 51 -15.32 18.26 18.39
N PRO A 52 -16.24 19.11 18.89
CA PRO A 52 -16.68 19.03 20.29
C PRO A 52 -17.12 17.62 20.66
N VAL A 53 -16.74 17.14 21.84
CA VAL A 53 -16.94 15.74 22.25
C VAL A 53 -18.42 15.33 22.18
N GLU A 54 -19.31 16.25 22.55
CA GLU A 54 -20.77 16.13 22.49
C GLU A 54 -21.32 15.95 21.07
N ASP A 55 -20.60 16.43 20.04
CA ASP A 55 -21.03 16.42 18.65
C ASP A 55 -20.42 15.26 17.85
N VAL A 56 -19.44 14.53 18.39
CA VAL A 56 -18.68 13.48 17.67
C VAL A 56 -19.62 12.43 17.08
N GLU A 57 -20.53 11.89 17.88
CA GLU A 57 -21.43 10.81 17.43
C GLU A 57 -22.47 11.31 16.42
N THR A 58 -22.99 12.52 16.61
CA THR A 58 -23.87 13.17 15.63
C THR A 58 -23.14 13.38 14.31
N ARG A 59 -21.89 13.85 14.36
CA ARG A 59 -21.07 14.10 13.18
C ARG A 59 -20.67 12.81 12.47
N ARG A 60 -20.38 11.75 13.23
CA ARG A 60 -20.12 10.40 12.73
C ARG A 60 -21.32 9.89 11.93
N ALA A 61 -22.50 9.88 12.54
CA ALA A 61 -23.72 9.39 11.89
C ALA A 61 -24.05 10.18 10.62
N LEU A 62 -23.95 11.51 10.67
CA LEU A 62 -24.15 12.37 9.50
C LEU A 62 -23.17 12.04 8.38
N LEU A 63 -21.87 12.00 8.67
CA LEU A 63 -20.84 11.71 7.67
C LEU A 63 -21.04 10.35 7.00
N TYR A 64 -21.31 9.30 7.78
CA TYR A 64 -21.48 7.96 7.22
C TYR A 64 -22.78 7.81 6.42
N SER A 65 -23.88 8.47 6.84
CA SER A 65 -25.11 8.51 6.04
C SER A 65 -24.96 9.28 4.73
N GLU A 66 -24.19 10.37 4.76
CA GLU A 66 -23.84 11.16 3.58
C GLU A 66 -23.00 10.37 2.58
N VAL A 67 -21.98 9.64 3.06
CA VAL A 67 -21.14 8.79 2.21
C VAL A 67 -21.95 7.61 1.66
N GLU A 68 -22.81 7.00 2.47
CA GLU A 68 -23.71 5.93 2.03
C GLU A 68 -24.61 6.40 0.88
N GLU A 69 -25.27 7.54 1.03
CA GLU A 69 -26.14 8.10 -0.01
C GLU A 69 -25.36 8.49 -1.27
N LEU A 70 -24.16 9.08 -1.11
CA LEU A 70 -23.29 9.45 -2.23
C LEU A 70 -22.94 8.25 -3.11
N PHE A 71 -22.70 7.09 -2.51
CA PHE A 71 -22.28 5.89 -3.23
C PHE A 71 -23.40 4.89 -3.51
N LYS A 72 -24.62 5.09 -3.00
CA LYS A 72 -25.77 4.17 -3.15
C LYS A 72 -25.91 3.54 -4.54
N ASP A 73 -25.85 4.36 -5.59
CA ASP A 73 -26.01 3.93 -6.99
C ASP A 73 -24.67 3.84 -7.76
N HIS A 74 -23.54 3.93 -7.08
CA HIS A 74 -22.19 3.96 -7.66
C HIS A 74 -21.55 2.56 -7.67
N GLU A 75 -20.79 2.22 -8.73
CA GLU A 75 -20.14 0.90 -8.88
C GLU A 75 -19.22 0.54 -7.69
N GLY A 76 -18.56 1.56 -7.12
CA GLY A 76 -17.68 1.44 -5.96
C GLY A 76 -18.38 1.10 -4.64
N ARG A 77 -19.71 1.12 -4.55
CA ARG A 77 -20.42 0.90 -3.27
C ARG A 77 -20.10 -0.45 -2.64
N ASN A 78 -20.02 -1.50 -3.44
CA ASN A 78 -19.76 -2.87 -2.99
C ASN A 78 -18.33 -3.08 -2.48
N HIS A 79 -17.44 -2.12 -2.77
CA HIS A 79 -16.07 -2.10 -2.32
C HIS A 79 -15.93 -1.38 -0.97
N LEU A 80 -16.78 -0.39 -0.70
CA LEU A 80 -16.71 0.43 0.50
C LEU A 80 -17.20 -0.32 1.74
N VAL A 81 -16.37 -0.30 2.79
CA VAL A 81 -16.67 -0.81 4.12
C VAL A 81 -17.04 0.39 5.00
N LEU A 82 -18.35 0.58 5.19
CA LEU A 82 -18.93 1.73 5.90
C LEU A 82 -19.60 1.35 7.23
N ASP A 83 -19.92 0.07 7.42
CA ASP A 83 -20.59 -0.47 8.62
C ASP A 83 -19.76 -0.29 9.90
N LYS A 84 -18.44 -0.19 9.77
CA LYS A 84 -17.51 -0.02 10.90
C LYS A 84 -17.54 1.40 11.48
N GLN A 85 -18.06 2.40 10.76
CA GLN A 85 -18.20 3.80 11.19
C GLN A 85 -17.01 4.39 11.96
N ILE A 86 -15.79 4.10 11.50
CA ILE A 86 -14.55 4.43 12.20
C ILE A 86 -14.29 5.94 12.15
N PHE A 87 -14.07 6.55 13.31
CA PHE A 87 -13.75 7.96 13.43
C PHE A 87 -12.60 8.21 14.41
N VAL A 88 -11.39 8.38 13.86
CA VAL A 88 -10.16 8.43 14.66
C VAL A 88 -9.73 9.86 15.01
N ASN A 89 -9.18 9.99 16.21
CA ASN A 89 -8.23 11.01 16.59
C ASN A 89 -6.82 10.42 16.42
N ALA A 90 -6.19 10.69 15.28
CA ALA A 90 -4.85 10.18 14.98
C ALA A 90 -3.74 10.78 15.86
N THR A 91 -4.03 11.83 16.64
CA THR A 91 -3.07 12.47 17.56
C THR A 91 -3.04 11.81 18.94
N ASP A 92 -4.08 11.04 19.28
CA ASP A 92 -4.20 10.34 20.55
C ASP A 92 -3.92 8.84 20.38
N LYS A 93 -2.80 8.39 20.96
CA LYS A 93 -2.42 6.97 20.95
C LYS A 93 -3.37 6.08 21.77
N GLY A 94 -4.13 6.68 22.68
CA GLY A 94 -5.13 6.00 23.52
C GLY A 94 -6.52 5.93 22.90
N ASP A 95 -6.72 6.46 21.68
CA ASP A 95 -8.02 6.43 21.05
C ASP A 95 -8.46 5.00 20.70
N HIS A 96 -9.53 4.54 21.34
CA HIS A 96 -10.12 3.22 21.13
C HIS A 96 -10.54 2.94 19.67
N GLU A 97 -10.79 3.97 18.86
CA GLU A 97 -11.10 3.84 17.43
C GLU A 97 -9.90 3.33 16.63
N ILE A 98 -8.66 3.55 17.12
CA ILE A 98 -7.46 2.98 16.51
C ILE A 98 -7.44 1.46 16.65
N GLU A 99 -7.87 0.91 17.79
CA GLU A 99 -8.00 -0.54 17.95
C GLU A 99 -9.14 -1.10 17.08
N THR A 100 -10.24 -0.36 16.93
CA THR A 100 -11.31 -0.71 15.99
C THR A 100 -10.81 -0.76 14.56
N LEU A 101 -9.98 0.22 14.16
CA LEU A 101 -9.32 0.25 12.86
C LEU A 101 -8.39 -0.94 12.64
N LYS A 102 -7.51 -1.25 13.60
CA LYS A 102 -6.62 -2.42 13.53
C LYS A 102 -7.42 -3.71 13.36
N LYS A 103 -8.49 -3.87 14.15
CA LYS A 103 -9.37 -5.03 14.06
C LYS A 103 -10.04 -5.14 12.69
N ALA A 104 -10.59 -4.03 12.17
CA ALA A 104 -11.21 -4.01 10.85
C ALA A 104 -10.22 -4.37 9.74
N ILE A 105 -8.99 -3.84 9.77
CA ILE A 105 -7.93 -4.20 8.82
C ILE A 105 -7.61 -5.70 8.93
N THR A 106 -7.48 -6.22 10.14
CA THR A 106 -7.17 -7.63 10.38
C THR A 106 -8.27 -8.55 9.84
N GLU A 107 -9.54 -8.24 10.11
CA GLU A 107 -10.70 -8.97 9.59
C GLU A 107 -10.72 -8.97 8.06
N LEU A 108 -10.59 -7.78 7.44
CA LEU A 108 -10.58 -7.65 5.97
C LEU A 108 -9.40 -8.38 5.32
N THR A 109 -8.28 -8.50 6.03
CA THR A 109 -7.09 -9.21 5.53
C THR A 109 -7.37 -10.71 5.45
N PHE A 110 -8.06 -11.29 6.44
CA PHE A 110 -8.45 -12.70 6.41
C PHE A 110 -9.47 -13.03 5.30
N ASP A 111 -10.30 -12.05 4.93
CA ASP A 111 -11.28 -12.18 3.85
C ASP A 111 -10.67 -11.98 2.44
N HIS A 112 -9.39 -11.60 2.35
CA HIS A 112 -8.73 -11.37 1.06
C HIS A 112 -8.62 -12.69 0.27
N PRO A 113 -8.91 -12.73 -1.04
CA PRO A 113 -8.93 -13.99 -1.79
C PRO A 113 -7.59 -14.74 -1.85
N CYS A 114 -6.47 -14.00 -1.81
CA CYS A 114 -5.14 -14.59 -1.70
C CYS A 114 -4.75 -15.03 -0.29
N TRP A 115 -5.57 -14.77 0.73
CA TRP A 115 -5.26 -15.19 2.08
C TRP A 115 -5.25 -16.72 2.18
N GLY A 116 -4.18 -17.29 2.71
CA GLY A 116 -4.01 -18.74 2.83
C GLY A 116 -3.58 -19.44 1.53
N GLU A 117 -3.24 -18.68 0.47
CA GLU A 117 -2.59 -19.27 -0.70
C GLU A 117 -1.31 -20.01 -0.30
N ARG A 118 -1.11 -21.19 -0.89
CA ARG A 118 0.05 -22.02 -0.60
C ARG A 118 1.26 -21.47 -1.33
N MET A 119 2.29 -21.13 -0.57
CA MET A 119 3.60 -20.78 -1.12
C MET A 119 4.53 -22.00 -1.12
N PRO A 120 5.45 -22.13 -2.10
CA PRO A 120 6.49 -23.14 -2.06
C PRO A 120 7.36 -22.97 -0.80
N ASN A 121 7.38 -23.98 0.07
CA ASN A 121 8.22 -23.97 1.28
C ASN A 121 9.71 -23.78 0.95
N ALA A 122 10.13 -24.18 -0.25
CA ALA A 122 11.49 -24.04 -0.73
C ALA A 122 11.95 -22.56 -0.84
N TRP A 123 11.01 -21.63 -0.96
CA TRP A 123 11.29 -20.19 -1.08
C TRP A 123 11.55 -19.51 0.27
N VAL A 124 11.04 -20.09 1.35
CA VAL A 124 11.07 -19.48 2.69
C VAL A 124 12.49 -19.17 3.18
N PRO A 125 13.48 -20.07 3.05
CA PRO A 125 14.83 -19.78 3.53
C PRO A 125 15.45 -18.55 2.85
N LEU A 126 15.40 -18.48 1.52
CA LEU A 126 15.95 -17.34 0.78
C LEU A 126 15.17 -16.04 1.08
N GLU A 127 13.85 -16.12 1.23
CA GLU A 127 13.02 -14.97 1.60
C GLU A 127 13.41 -14.40 2.98
N LEU A 128 13.68 -15.26 3.96
CA LEU A 128 14.13 -14.85 5.29
C LEU A 128 15.52 -14.19 5.27
N GLU A 129 16.48 -14.78 4.55
CA GLU A 129 17.83 -14.20 4.39
C GLU A 129 17.78 -12.81 3.75
N ILE A 130 16.96 -12.63 2.70
CA ILE A 130 16.73 -11.32 2.09
C ILE A 130 16.10 -10.35 3.09
N ALA A 131 15.12 -10.78 3.88
CA ALA A 131 14.48 -9.94 4.88
C ALA A 131 15.46 -9.47 5.97
N GLU A 132 16.39 -10.32 6.41
CA GLU A 132 17.45 -9.95 7.35
C GLU A 132 18.40 -8.89 6.76
N LEU A 133 18.76 -9.01 5.49
CA LEU A 133 19.58 -8.01 4.80
C LEU A 133 18.86 -6.66 4.66
N VAL A 134 17.56 -6.69 4.37
CA VAL A 134 16.73 -5.47 4.36
C VAL A 134 16.70 -4.83 5.74
N ALA A 135 16.52 -5.61 6.81
CA ALA A 135 16.55 -5.12 8.18
C ALA A 135 17.92 -4.54 8.58
N ALA A 136 19.01 -5.08 8.03
CA ALA A 136 20.36 -4.55 8.16
C ALA A 136 20.63 -3.30 7.28
N GLY A 137 19.66 -2.87 6.48
CA GLY A 137 19.73 -1.67 5.64
C GLY A 137 20.36 -1.87 4.27
N LYS A 138 20.63 -3.11 3.83
CA LYS A 138 20.99 -3.42 2.45
C LYS A 138 19.76 -3.16 1.56
N GLN A 139 19.98 -2.70 0.34
CA GLN A 139 18.89 -2.25 -0.54
C GLN A 139 18.87 -2.92 -1.92
N ILE A 140 20.04 -3.33 -2.40
CA ILE A 140 20.25 -3.95 -3.72
C ILE A 140 21.20 -5.13 -3.51
N LEU A 141 20.96 -6.21 -4.23
CA LEU A 141 21.88 -7.33 -4.41
C LEU A 141 22.23 -7.48 -5.89
N SER A 142 23.45 -7.94 -6.19
CA SER A 142 23.71 -8.54 -7.49
C SER A 142 23.03 -9.91 -7.60
N LEU A 143 22.85 -10.41 -8.82
CA LEU A 143 22.33 -11.76 -9.03
C LEU A 143 23.28 -12.81 -8.42
N ASP A 144 24.59 -12.62 -8.54
CA ASP A 144 25.59 -13.47 -7.89
C ASP A 144 25.42 -13.50 -6.36
N GLU A 145 25.19 -12.34 -5.72
CA GLU A 145 24.93 -12.27 -4.28
C GLU A 145 23.65 -13.06 -3.91
N VAL A 146 22.62 -13.04 -4.76
CA VAL A 146 21.39 -13.82 -4.55
C VAL A 146 21.65 -15.32 -4.70
N GLU A 147 22.45 -15.74 -5.69
CA GLU A 147 22.85 -17.14 -5.88
C GLU A 147 23.67 -17.66 -4.70
N GLU A 148 24.61 -16.87 -4.19
CA GLU A 148 25.39 -17.18 -2.99
C GLU A 148 24.48 -17.33 -1.77
N LEU A 149 23.54 -16.42 -1.54
CA LEU A 149 22.56 -16.51 -0.45
C LEU A 149 21.69 -17.77 -0.56
N ASN A 150 21.21 -18.07 -1.76
CA ASN A 150 20.43 -19.27 -2.02
C ASN A 150 21.24 -20.55 -1.72
N ALA A 151 22.54 -20.56 -2.00
CA ALA A 151 23.42 -21.69 -1.72
C ALA A 151 23.74 -21.90 -0.23
N ILE A 152 23.58 -20.86 0.61
CA ILE A 152 23.81 -20.95 2.07
C ILE A 152 22.68 -21.75 2.76
N SER A 153 21.49 -21.78 2.17
CA SER A 153 20.32 -22.46 2.73
C SER A 153 20.58 -23.96 2.92
N LYS A 154 20.52 -24.41 4.18
CA LYS A 154 20.66 -25.83 4.55
C LYS A 154 19.37 -26.64 4.38
N VAL A 155 18.25 -25.97 4.10
CA VAL A 155 16.91 -26.57 4.08
C VAL A 155 16.45 -26.82 2.64
N SER A 156 16.64 -25.84 1.76
CA SER A 156 16.28 -25.93 0.35
C SER A 156 17.07 -24.91 -0.47
N VAL A 157 17.68 -25.37 -1.55
CA VAL A 157 18.39 -24.54 -2.53
C VAL A 157 17.55 -24.53 -3.81
N LEU A 158 17.25 -23.34 -4.31
CA LEU A 158 16.55 -23.18 -5.59
C LEU A 158 17.50 -23.43 -6.74
N ASP A 159 17.09 -24.24 -7.71
CA ASP A 159 17.88 -24.45 -8.92
C ASP A 159 17.78 -23.26 -9.91
N LEU A 160 18.51 -23.36 -11.02
CA LEU A 160 18.58 -22.33 -12.05
C LEU A 160 17.22 -22.03 -12.72
N GLU A 161 16.26 -22.95 -12.68
CA GLU A 161 14.91 -22.73 -13.21
C GLU A 161 13.97 -22.14 -12.14
N GLN A 162 14.18 -22.49 -10.88
CA GLN A 162 13.36 -22.06 -9.75
C GLN A 162 13.69 -20.65 -9.25
N LEU A 163 14.97 -20.25 -9.29
CA LEU A 163 15.38 -18.94 -8.78
C LEU A 163 14.74 -17.77 -9.57
N PRO A 164 14.68 -17.79 -10.92
CA PRO A 164 13.95 -16.78 -11.67
C PRO A 164 12.46 -16.72 -11.32
N HIS A 165 11.80 -17.87 -11.12
CA HIS A 165 10.39 -17.92 -10.70
C HIS A 165 10.18 -17.29 -9.32
N PHE A 166 11.09 -17.52 -8.38
CA PHE A 166 11.08 -16.85 -7.09
C PHE A 166 11.19 -15.33 -7.26
N LEU A 167 12.16 -14.84 -8.04
CA LEU A 167 12.36 -13.40 -8.24
C LEU A 167 11.14 -12.73 -8.89
N HIS A 168 10.59 -13.34 -9.95
CA HIS A 168 9.39 -12.84 -10.60
C HIS A 168 8.17 -12.83 -9.67
N PHE A 169 8.02 -13.88 -8.85
CA PHE A 169 6.94 -13.93 -7.88
C PHE A 169 7.07 -12.86 -6.79
N GLN A 170 8.24 -12.73 -6.16
CA GLN A 170 8.48 -11.70 -5.14
C GLN A 170 8.36 -10.28 -5.73
N HIS A 171 8.72 -10.10 -7.00
CA HIS A 171 8.48 -8.85 -7.73
C HIS A 171 6.99 -8.54 -7.89
N SER A 172 6.19 -9.55 -8.25
CA SER A 172 4.73 -9.40 -8.38
C SER A 172 4.03 -9.04 -7.05
N LEU A 173 4.58 -9.50 -5.92
CA LEU A 173 4.12 -9.13 -4.59
C LEU A 173 4.57 -7.73 -4.16
N GLY A 174 5.42 -7.06 -4.95
CA GLY A 174 6.02 -5.78 -4.59
C GLY A 174 6.98 -5.88 -3.40
N LYS A 175 7.50 -7.09 -3.08
CA LYS A 175 8.49 -7.32 -2.02
C LYS A 175 9.91 -7.00 -2.50
N ILE A 176 10.18 -7.20 -3.79
CA ILE A 176 11.43 -6.81 -4.46
C ILE A 176 11.12 -6.11 -5.79
N VAL A 177 12.13 -5.48 -6.39
CA VAL A 177 12.06 -5.03 -7.78
C VAL A 177 13.14 -5.74 -8.58
N TYR A 178 12.70 -6.55 -9.55
CA TYR A 178 13.55 -7.32 -10.44
C TYR A 178 13.16 -7.03 -11.88
N PHE A 179 14.15 -6.70 -12.71
CA PHE A 179 13.95 -6.42 -14.12
C PHE A 179 14.63 -7.49 -14.96
N ASP A 180 13.83 -8.36 -15.54
CA ASP A 180 14.30 -9.42 -16.43
C ASP A 180 14.63 -8.89 -17.84
N THR A 181 15.60 -7.96 -17.89
CA THR A 181 16.05 -7.27 -19.11
C THR A 181 17.57 -7.22 -19.13
N GLN A 182 18.19 -7.28 -20.32
CA GLN A 182 19.63 -7.51 -20.50
C GLN A 182 20.56 -6.61 -19.64
N HIS A 183 20.18 -5.37 -19.35
CA HIS A 183 21.03 -4.42 -18.61
C HIS A 183 20.71 -4.31 -17.12
N LEU A 184 19.62 -4.92 -16.66
CA LEU A 184 19.13 -4.79 -15.29
C LEU A 184 18.96 -6.15 -14.58
N ARG A 185 19.04 -7.26 -15.32
CA ARG A 185 18.87 -8.63 -14.81
C ARG A 185 19.90 -8.98 -13.74
N ASP A 186 21.07 -8.33 -13.76
CA ASP A 186 22.16 -8.59 -12.82
C ASP A 186 21.92 -7.96 -11.44
N TYR A 187 20.83 -7.21 -11.25
CA TYR A 187 20.52 -6.50 -10.01
C TYR A 187 19.11 -6.80 -9.51
N VAL A 188 19.00 -7.03 -8.21
CA VAL A 188 17.75 -7.21 -7.49
C VAL A 188 17.63 -6.13 -6.42
N ILE A 189 16.64 -5.26 -6.54
CA ILE A 189 16.34 -4.26 -5.50
C ILE A 189 15.50 -4.96 -4.43
N ILE A 190 16.14 -5.32 -3.32
CA ILE A 190 15.50 -6.02 -2.20
C ILE A 190 14.69 -5.11 -1.27
N ASN A 191 14.90 -3.79 -1.36
CA ASN A 191 14.03 -2.81 -0.71
C ASN A 191 13.34 -1.90 -1.74
N PRO A 192 12.06 -2.16 -2.10
CA PRO A 192 11.31 -1.38 -3.09
C PRO A 192 11.18 0.11 -2.77
N LEU A 193 11.30 0.51 -1.49
CA LEU A 193 11.29 1.93 -1.10
C LEU A 193 12.39 2.73 -1.81
N LEU A 194 13.52 2.11 -2.13
CA LEU A 194 14.59 2.76 -2.87
C LEU A 194 14.12 3.24 -4.25
N MET A 195 13.35 2.43 -4.98
CA MET A 195 12.79 2.82 -6.27
C MET A 195 11.81 3.99 -6.11
N VAL A 196 10.97 3.96 -5.07
CA VAL A 196 10.03 5.05 -4.78
C VAL A 196 10.78 6.36 -4.50
N GLU A 197 11.87 6.32 -3.74
CA GLU A 197 12.70 7.48 -3.44
C GLU A 197 13.40 8.04 -4.69
N VAL A 198 13.98 7.16 -5.51
CA VAL A 198 14.61 7.53 -6.78
C VAL A 198 13.60 8.21 -7.70
N MET A 199 12.43 7.59 -7.94
CA MET A 199 11.39 8.16 -8.79
C MET A 199 10.86 9.48 -8.24
N ARG A 200 10.67 9.58 -6.91
CA ARG A 200 10.29 10.84 -6.26
C ARG A 200 11.32 11.94 -6.52
N SER A 201 12.62 11.62 -6.44
CA SER A 201 13.68 12.61 -6.66
C SER A 201 13.66 13.20 -8.08
N PHE A 202 13.40 12.37 -9.09
CA PHE A 202 13.25 12.83 -10.47
C PHE A 202 12.03 13.73 -10.67
N VAL A 203 10.88 13.32 -10.13
CA VAL A 203 9.62 14.06 -10.31
C VAL A 203 9.62 15.38 -9.55
N THR A 204 10.19 15.41 -8.34
CA THR A 204 10.18 16.60 -7.47
C THR A 204 11.40 17.51 -7.68
N GLY A 205 12.44 17.04 -8.37
CA GLY A 205 13.73 17.74 -8.48
C GLY A 205 14.51 17.83 -7.17
N ILE A 206 14.05 17.17 -6.11
CA ILE A 206 14.71 17.13 -4.80
C ILE A 206 15.64 15.92 -4.77
N TYR A 207 16.94 16.17 -4.85
CA TYR A 207 17.94 15.11 -4.72
C TYR A 207 17.96 14.56 -3.29
N VAL A 208 17.64 13.28 -3.14
CA VAL A 208 17.82 12.54 -1.90
C VAL A 208 19.28 12.06 -1.84
N ASN A 209 19.86 12.13 -0.65
CA ASN A 209 21.27 11.92 -0.29
C ASN A 209 21.99 10.73 -1.00
N THR A 210 23.33 10.75 -1.01
CA THR A 210 24.35 9.96 -1.79
C THR A 210 24.14 8.45 -2.05
N ARG A 211 23.13 7.79 -1.47
CA ARG A 211 22.80 6.38 -1.73
C ARG A 211 22.00 6.15 -3.03
N CYS A 212 21.43 7.21 -3.61
CA CYS A 212 20.74 7.15 -4.91
C CYS A 212 21.68 7.02 -6.12
N ASN A 213 22.99 7.27 -5.96
CA ASN A 213 23.91 7.36 -7.11
C ASN A 213 24.02 6.05 -7.90
N LEU A 214 24.01 4.86 -7.26
CA LEU A 214 24.12 3.59 -8.00
C LEU A 214 22.93 3.37 -8.94
N LEU A 215 21.71 3.64 -8.49
CA LEU A 215 20.49 3.47 -9.28
C LEU A 215 20.33 4.56 -10.35
N LEU A 216 20.73 5.80 -10.04
CA LEU A 216 20.80 6.87 -11.02
C LEU A 216 21.82 6.55 -12.12
N THR A 217 22.95 5.96 -11.77
CA THR A 217 23.94 5.46 -12.74
C THR A 217 23.33 4.32 -13.57
N MET A 218 22.71 3.30 -12.97
CA MET A 218 22.07 2.19 -13.69
C MET A 218 20.97 2.66 -14.66
N LEU A 219 20.12 3.61 -14.24
CA LEU A 219 19.04 4.16 -15.08
C LEU A 219 19.57 5.12 -16.16
N SER A 220 20.72 5.76 -15.94
CA SER A 220 21.34 6.64 -16.95
C SER A 220 21.97 5.89 -18.13
N PHE A 221 22.19 4.57 -18.00
CA PHE A 221 22.73 3.70 -19.05
C PHE A 221 21.66 3.13 -20.00
N VAL A 222 20.37 3.43 -19.79
CA VAL A 222 19.26 3.04 -20.69
C VAL A 222 19.00 4.11 -21.76
N LYS A 223 20.06 4.73 -22.30
CA LYS A 223 19.98 5.66 -23.44
C LYS A 223 20.74 5.12 -24.64
#